data_AF-A0A8T5QR15-F1
#
_entry.id   AF-A0A8T5QR15-F1
#
_cell.length_a   1.000
_cell.length_b   1.000
_cell.length_c   1.000
_cell.angle_alpha   90.00
_cell.angle_beta   90.00
_cell.angle_gamma   90.00
#
_symmetry.space_group_name_H-M   'P 1'
#
loop_
_entity.id
_entity.type
_entity.pdbx_description
1 polymer ?
#
loop_
_entity_poly.entity_id
_entity_poly.type
_entity_poly.pdbx_seq_one_letter_code
_entity_poly.pdbx_strand_id
1 'polypeptide(L)'
;MKKKLRLGRLLFLAIVLLVVVYSCNNMYQDISDNESVQEDYVIAVVEGETIMNSDVEMLIASIPTELDEVVNKKLFLNQTIFNTLLDKEIINENITVNDETYQKYLQEYLNFLSINQSEFEEAFDNNNTVEDFKDLFLVQIKRDIFLRENVISNISVSEEEITMFYDENIELFQGYNLSSIKHLIESEIFGMKQRDIINNYFEELIQLANFEIYLFEDACSNQRTIYYYENSTDVDNDDVLLVRKTDYDLVSFCHGDVPTNSIVKKGIYEEIGDIENIDEVIEKYK
;
A
#
# COMPACT_ATOMS: atom_id res chain seq x y z
N MET A 1 10.37 -37.90 -2.17
CA MET A 1 9.27 -37.39 -3.02
C MET A 1 9.49 -35.88 -3.18
N LYS A 2 10.07 -35.42 -4.29
CA LYS A 2 10.41 -33.99 -4.48
C LYS A 2 9.11 -33.21 -4.72
N LYS A 3 8.70 -32.37 -3.78
CA LYS A 3 7.58 -31.44 -3.97
C LYS A 3 7.94 -30.54 -5.15
N LYS A 4 7.25 -30.70 -6.29
CA LYS A 4 7.32 -29.72 -7.37
C LYS A 4 6.72 -28.43 -6.80
N LEU A 5 7.58 -27.47 -6.41
CA LEU A 5 7.11 -26.13 -6.12
C LEU A 5 6.36 -25.64 -7.35
N ARG A 6 5.12 -25.18 -7.17
CA ARG A 6 4.35 -24.56 -8.25
C ARG A 6 5.14 -23.35 -8.69
N LEU A 7 5.53 -23.33 -9.97
CA LEU A 7 6.37 -22.29 -10.58
C LEU A 7 5.93 -20.87 -10.21
N GLY A 8 4.62 -20.64 -10.07
CA GLY A 8 4.04 -19.35 -9.65
C GLY A 8 4.46 -18.88 -8.26
N ARG A 9 4.73 -19.79 -7.29
CA ARG A 9 5.24 -19.40 -5.96
C ARG A 9 6.70 -18.97 -5.99
N LEU A 10 7.52 -19.61 -6.84
CA LEU A 10 8.91 -19.18 -7.07
C LEU A 10 8.96 -17.82 -7.76
N LEU A 11 8.04 -17.57 -8.69
CA LEU A 11 7.93 -16.29 -9.40
C LEU A 11 7.53 -15.16 -8.47
N PHE A 12 6.45 -15.32 -7.69
CA PHE A 12 6.05 -14.33 -6.68
C PHE A 12 7.17 -14.01 -5.68
N LEU A 13 7.96 -15.02 -5.32
CA LEU A 13 9.08 -14.88 -4.40
C LEU A 13 10.28 -14.16 -4.98
N ALA A 14 10.64 -14.50 -6.20
CA ALA A 14 11.66 -13.77 -6.93
C ALA A 14 11.27 -12.30 -7.07
N ILE A 15 9.97 -12.01 -7.23
CA ILE A 15 9.42 -10.65 -7.30
C ILE A 15 9.58 -9.92 -5.96
N VAL A 16 9.19 -10.53 -4.83
CA VAL A 16 9.34 -9.89 -3.50
C VAL A 16 10.82 -9.66 -3.14
N LEU A 17 11.70 -10.61 -3.47
CA LEU A 17 13.13 -10.46 -3.24
C LEU A 17 13.75 -9.40 -4.16
N LEU A 18 13.34 -9.36 -5.44
CA LEU A 18 13.73 -8.31 -6.38
C LEU A 18 13.24 -6.94 -5.89
N VAL A 19 12.02 -6.85 -5.36
CA VAL A 19 11.47 -5.64 -4.74
C VAL A 19 12.35 -5.15 -3.59
N VAL A 20 12.69 -6.02 -2.64
CA VAL A 20 13.54 -5.62 -1.50
C VAL A 20 14.94 -5.24 -1.96
N VAL A 21 15.58 -6.04 -2.82
CA VAL A 21 16.94 -5.77 -3.32
C VAL A 21 16.98 -4.51 -4.20
N TYR A 22 15.95 -4.26 -4.99
CA TYR A 22 15.86 -3.11 -5.87
C TYR A 22 15.54 -1.83 -5.09
N SER A 23 14.61 -1.86 -4.12
CA SER A 23 14.37 -0.74 -3.20
C SER A 23 15.64 -0.34 -2.46
N CYS A 24 16.45 -1.32 -2.05
CA CYS A 24 17.74 -1.07 -1.42
C CYS A 24 18.77 -0.50 -2.43
N ASN A 25 18.85 -1.01 -3.67
CA ASN A 25 19.80 -0.51 -4.67
C ASN A 25 19.49 0.89 -5.21
N ASN A 26 18.21 1.26 -5.35
CA ASN A 26 17.83 2.57 -5.87
C ASN A 26 17.99 3.70 -4.86
N MET A 27 18.07 3.40 -3.56
CA MET A 27 18.38 4.40 -2.52
C MET A 27 19.82 4.96 -2.66
N TYR A 28 20.71 4.29 -3.42
CA TYR A 28 22.13 4.61 -3.53
C TYR A 28 22.64 4.89 -4.95
N GLN A 29 21.79 4.95 -5.99
CA GLN A 29 22.27 5.45 -7.27
C GLN A 29 22.53 6.95 -7.17
N ASP A 30 23.82 7.31 -7.19
CA ASP A 30 24.30 8.65 -7.50
C ASP A 30 23.57 9.13 -8.77
N ILE A 31 22.66 10.08 -8.56
CA ILE A 31 21.84 10.72 -9.57
C ILE A 31 22.79 11.22 -10.66
N SER A 32 22.79 10.52 -11.80
CA SER A 32 23.51 10.94 -12.99
C SER A 32 22.89 12.26 -13.48
N ASP A 33 23.72 13.30 -13.60
CA ASP A 33 23.39 14.73 -13.83
C ASP A 33 22.55 15.08 -15.10
N ASN A 34 21.84 14.14 -15.73
CA ASN A 34 21.08 14.39 -16.96
C ASN A 34 19.64 13.86 -16.98
N GLU A 35 19.13 13.28 -15.90
CA GLU A 35 17.70 13.05 -15.78
C GLU A 35 17.04 14.33 -15.24
N SER A 36 15.97 14.77 -15.89
CA SER A 36 15.15 15.88 -15.39
C SER A 36 14.74 15.55 -13.98
N VAL A 37 15.31 16.23 -12.99
CA VAL A 37 14.95 16.08 -11.57
C VAL A 37 13.46 16.36 -11.47
N GLN A 38 12.67 15.30 -11.40
CA GLN A 38 11.25 15.41 -11.14
C GLN A 38 11.13 16.00 -9.74
N GLU A 39 10.50 17.16 -9.61
CA GLU A 39 10.31 17.79 -8.30
C GLU A 39 9.58 16.79 -7.38
N ASP A 40 10.13 16.56 -6.20
CA ASP A 40 9.46 15.75 -5.19
C ASP A 40 8.43 16.63 -4.46
N TYR A 41 7.20 16.13 -4.36
CA TYR A 41 6.07 16.88 -3.81
C TYR A 41 5.22 16.00 -2.90
N VAL A 42 4.48 16.64 -1.99
CA VAL A 42 3.56 15.97 -1.08
C VAL A 42 2.34 15.48 -1.85
N ILE A 43 2.05 14.18 -1.79
CA ILE A 43 0.88 13.56 -2.43
C ILE A 43 -0.23 13.25 -1.44
N ALA A 44 0.10 13.10 -0.16
CA ALA A 44 -0.89 12.97 0.89
C ALA A 44 -0.35 13.44 2.25
N VAL A 45 -1.25 13.82 3.14
CA VAL A 45 -0.96 14.03 4.56
C VAL A 45 -1.91 13.16 5.35
N VAL A 46 -1.40 12.22 6.15
CA VAL A 46 -2.19 11.23 6.88
C VAL A 46 -1.93 11.40 8.37
N GLU A 47 -2.93 11.89 9.11
CA GLU A 47 -2.82 12.12 10.55
C GLU A 47 -1.58 12.99 10.88
N GLY A 48 -1.33 14.01 10.05
CA GLY A 48 -0.19 14.92 10.16
C GLY A 48 1.14 14.44 9.57
N GLU A 49 1.21 13.20 9.06
CA GLU A 49 2.41 12.67 8.40
C GLU A 49 2.35 12.88 6.89
N THR A 50 3.37 13.50 6.32
CA THR A 50 3.47 13.75 4.87
C THR A 50 3.94 12.49 4.15
N ILE A 51 3.20 12.09 3.12
CA ILE A 51 3.62 11.09 2.14
C ILE A 51 4.08 11.85 0.89
N MET A 52 5.34 11.63 0.51
CA MET A 52 5.96 12.24 -0.66
C MET A 52 5.72 11.40 -1.91
N ASN A 53 5.84 12.04 -3.08
CA ASN A 53 5.79 11.34 -4.35
C ASN A 53 6.92 10.31 -4.46
N SER A 54 8.12 10.67 -4.02
CA SER A 54 9.28 9.78 -3.97
C SER A 54 9.03 8.50 -3.18
N ASP A 55 8.28 8.55 -2.07
CA ASP A 55 7.94 7.37 -1.27
C ASP A 55 7.16 6.34 -2.10
N VAL A 56 6.19 6.82 -2.89
CA VAL A 56 5.35 5.95 -3.74
C VAL A 56 6.12 5.49 -4.97
N GLU A 57 6.90 6.36 -5.61
CA GLU A 57 7.72 5.98 -6.76
C GLU A 57 8.80 4.96 -6.39
N MET A 58 9.38 5.03 -5.18
CA MET A 58 10.31 4.00 -4.69
C MET A 58 9.63 2.63 -4.59
N LEU A 59 8.37 2.59 -4.13
CA LEU A 59 7.61 1.34 -4.08
C LEU A 59 7.26 0.83 -5.48
N ILE A 60 6.92 1.72 -6.41
CA ILE A 60 6.65 1.34 -7.82
C ILE A 60 7.91 0.80 -8.46
N ALA A 61 9.03 1.51 -8.31
CA ALA A 61 10.31 1.15 -8.90
C ALA A 61 10.79 -0.23 -8.42
N SER A 62 10.45 -0.61 -7.18
CA SER A 62 10.76 -1.94 -6.64
C SER A 62 10.15 -3.09 -7.47
N ILE A 63 9.09 -2.83 -8.22
CA ILE A 63 8.39 -3.86 -8.97
C ILE A 63 9.18 -4.19 -10.24
N PRO A 64 9.26 -5.48 -10.62
CA PRO A 64 9.84 -5.85 -11.90
C PRO A 64 9.15 -5.12 -13.04
N THR A 65 9.94 -4.54 -13.94
CA THR A 65 9.49 -3.74 -15.09
C THR A 65 8.47 -4.46 -15.98
N GLU A 66 8.44 -5.80 -15.98
CA GLU A 66 7.46 -6.60 -16.72
C GLU A 66 6.02 -6.42 -16.19
N LEU A 67 5.86 -5.83 -15.02
CA LEU A 67 4.57 -5.56 -14.39
C LEU A 67 4.18 -4.08 -14.43
N ASP A 68 5.03 -3.18 -14.93
CA ASP A 68 4.82 -1.72 -14.93
C ASP A 68 3.49 -1.33 -15.60
N GLU A 69 3.11 -2.01 -16.68
CA GLU A 69 1.86 -1.74 -17.41
C GLU A 69 0.59 -2.02 -16.58
N VAL A 70 0.70 -2.79 -15.50
CA VAL A 70 -0.41 -3.16 -14.60
C VAL A 70 -0.33 -2.38 -13.29
N VAL A 71 0.80 -1.73 -13.01
CA VAL A 71 1.03 -0.99 -11.77
C VAL A 71 0.25 0.31 -11.80
N ASN A 72 -0.75 0.38 -10.91
CA ASN A 72 -1.49 1.60 -10.67
C ASN A 72 -0.85 2.34 -9.50
N LYS A 73 -0.30 3.53 -9.74
CA LYS A 73 0.25 4.42 -8.69
C LYS A 73 -0.70 4.62 -7.52
N LYS A 74 -2.02 4.64 -7.78
CA LYS A 74 -3.07 4.71 -6.76
C LYS A 74 -3.01 3.54 -5.77
N LEU A 75 -2.71 2.33 -6.24
CA LEU A 75 -2.58 1.15 -5.37
C LEU A 75 -1.44 1.33 -4.37
N PHE A 76 -0.30 1.83 -4.83
CA PHE A 76 0.87 2.08 -3.98
C PHE A 76 0.62 3.22 -2.99
N LEU A 77 -0.01 4.31 -3.43
CA LEU A 77 -0.44 5.36 -2.52
C LEU A 77 -1.38 4.82 -1.42
N ASN A 78 -2.41 4.05 -1.80
CA ASN A 78 -3.32 3.43 -0.83
C ASN A 78 -2.57 2.50 0.14
N GLN A 79 -1.61 1.73 -0.36
CA GLN A 79 -0.77 0.87 0.47
C GLN A 79 0.12 1.68 1.43
N THR A 80 0.69 2.80 0.99
CA THR A 80 1.48 3.69 1.85
C THR A 80 0.60 4.30 2.93
N ILE A 81 -0.58 4.81 2.58
CA ILE A 81 -1.56 5.34 3.54
C ILE A 81 -1.94 4.26 4.56
N PHE A 82 -2.24 3.05 4.11
CA PHE A 82 -2.56 1.93 5.00
C PHE A 82 -1.44 1.63 5.98
N ASN A 83 -0.21 1.52 5.48
CA ASN A 83 0.97 1.25 6.30
C ASN A 83 1.20 2.36 7.33
N THR A 84 1.04 3.63 6.94
CA THR A 84 1.13 4.77 7.86
C THR A 84 0.11 4.70 8.99
N LEU A 85 -1.15 4.39 8.67
CA LEU A 85 -2.20 4.24 9.69
C LEU A 85 -1.94 3.03 10.59
N LEU A 86 -1.52 1.91 10.00
CA LEU A 86 -1.22 0.69 10.73
C LEU A 86 -0.02 0.87 11.68
N ASP A 87 1.01 1.60 11.27
CA ASP A 87 2.19 1.87 12.12
C ASP A 87 1.81 2.71 13.35
N LYS A 88 0.85 3.64 13.22
CA LYS A 88 0.30 4.38 14.37
C LYS A 88 -0.39 3.44 15.36
N GLU A 89 -1.20 2.51 14.89
CA GLU A 89 -1.86 1.52 15.74
C GLU A 89 -0.84 0.59 16.43
N ILE A 90 0.22 0.19 15.73
CA ILE A 90 1.33 -0.61 16.29
C ILE A 90 2.04 0.13 17.42
N ILE A 91 2.27 1.44 17.24
CA ILE A 91 2.87 2.31 18.27
C ILE A 91 1.92 2.41 19.47
N ASN A 92 0.62 2.60 19.24
CA ASN A 92 -0.40 2.68 20.28
C ASN A 92 -0.48 1.39 21.12
N GLU A 93 -0.39 0.22 20.47
CA GLU A 93 -0.38 -1.09 21.13
C GLU A 93 0.98 -1.48 21.74
N ASN A 94 2.01 -0.63 21.60
CA ASN A 94 3.36 -0.85 22.14
C ASN A 94 3.97 -2.21 21.73
N ILE A 95 3.78 -2.63 20.47
CA ILE A 95 4.30 -3.91 20.01
C ILE A 95 5.83 -3.86 19.88
N THR A 96 6.49 -4.75 20.61
CA THR A 96 7.93 -4.91 20.61
C THR A 96 8.35 -6.25 20.05
N VAL A 97 9.44 -6.27 19.28
CA VAL A 97 10.06 -7.51 18.77
C VAL A 97 11.38 -7.69 19.49
N ASN A 98 11.53 -8.82 20.19
CA ASN A 98 12.79 -9.21 20.81
C ASN A 98 13.66 -10.01 19.83
N ASP A 99 14.94 -10.20 20.17
CA ASP A 99 15.91 -10.90 19.32
C ASP A 99 15.48 -12.33 18.97
N GLU A 100 14.87 -13.06 19.91
CA GLU A 100 14.39 -14.43 19.66
C GLU A 100 13.29 -14.45 18.59
N THR A 101 12.33 -13.53 18.70
CA THR A 101 11.24 -13.38 17.74
C THR A 101 11.81 -12.96 16.38
N TYR A 102 12.70 -11.97 16.36
CA TYR A 102 13.38 -11.55 15.12
C TYR A 102 14.08 -12.73 14.43
N GLN A 103 14.90 -13.49 15.15
CA GLN A 103 15.64 -14.63 14.60
C GLN A 103 14.69 -15.73 14.10
N LYS A 104 13.57 -15.95 14.78
CA LYS A 104 12.53 -16.89 14.31
C LYS A 104 11.96 -16.45 12.96
N TYR A 105 11.52 -15.21 12.83
CA TYR A 105 10.96 -14.69 11.57
C TYR A 105 12.02 -14.66 10.46
N LEU A 106 13.25 -14.28 10.78
CA LEU A 106 14.35 -14.32 9.82
C LEU A 106 14.57 -15.74 9.32
N GLN A 107 14.65 -16.72 10.22
CA GLN A 107 14.84 -18.13 9.82
C GLN A 107 13.66 -18.65 8.99
N GLU A 108 12.41 -18.29 9.32
CA GLU A 108 11.24 -18.62 8.52
C GLU A 108 11.32 -18.01 7.11
N TYR A 109 11.75 -16.74 7.01
CA TYR A 109 11.99 -16.06 5.75
C TYR A 109 13.10 -16.71 4.91
N LEU A 110 14.25 -17.03 5.52
CA LEU A 110 15.35 -17.74 4.85
C LEU A 110 14.92 -19.13 4.36
N ASN A 111 14.18 -19.88 5.19
CA ASN A 111 13.63 -21.18 4.82
C ASN A 111 12.64 -21.08 3.66
N PHE A 112 11.82 -20.03 3.65
CA PHE A 112 10.88 -19.75 2.59
C PHE A 112 11.59 -19.44 1.26
N LEU A 113 12.68 -18.69 1.31
CA LEU A 113 13.57 -18.44 0.18
C LEU A 113 14.47 -19.62 -0.19
N SER A 114 14.57 -20.63 0.68
CA SER A 114 15.47 -21.78 0.53
C SER A 114 16.95 -21.39 0.46
N ILE A 115 17.34 -20.33 1.17
CA ILE A 115 18.73 -19.89 1.32
C ILE A 115 19.17 -19.99 2.78
N ASN A 116 20.47 -20.00 3.02
CA ASN A 116 21.03 -19.99 4.37
C ASN A 116 21.51 -18.59 4.78
N GLN A 117 21.88 -18.42 6.05
CA GLN A 117 22.32 -17.14 6.62
C GLN A 117 23.55 -16.55 5.89
N SER A 118 24.51 -17.38 5.47
CA SER A 118 25.69 -16.91 4.75
C SER A 118 25.33 -16.38 3.37
N GLU A 119 24.48 -17.10 2.63
CA GLU A 119 23.98 -16.64 1.32
C GLU A 119 23.16 -15.36 1.44
N PHE A 120 22.42 -15.20 2.53
CA PHE A 120 21.69 -13.99 2.83
C PHE A 120 22.61 -12.81 3.12
N GLU A 121 23.61 -12.98 4.00
CA GLU A 121 24.60 -11.93 4.30
C GLU A 121 25.44 -11.56 3.07
N GLU A 122 25.80 -12.53 2.22
CA GLU A 122 26.50 -12.31 0.96
C GLU A 122 25.67 -11.55 -0.08
N ALA A 123 24.33 -11.54 0.04
CA ALA A 123 23.46 -10.77 -0.85
C ALA A 123 23.47 -9.26 -0.57
N PHE A 124 24.03 -8.83 0.57
CA PHE A 124 24.18 -7.42 0.93
C PHE A 124 25.58 -6.94 0.57
N ASP A 125 25.68 -6.18 -0.54
CA ASP A 125 26.91 -5.50 -0.97
C ASP A 125 27.19 -4.23 -0.12
N ASN A 126 28.38 -3.63 -0.28
CA ASN A 126 28.85 -2.47 0.50
C ASN A 126 27.91 -1.25 0.57
N ASN A 127 26.89 -1.17 -0.29
CA ASN A 127 25.93 -0.05 -0.32
C ASN A 127 24.67 -0.31 0.51
N ASN A 128 24.37 -1.55 0.89
CA ASN A 128 23.19 -1.90 1.70
C ASN A 128 23.64 -2.69 2.91
N THR A 129 23.38 -2.17 4.11
CA THR A 129 23.80 -2.89 5.31
C THR A 129 22.75 -3.92 5.72
N VAL A 130 23.21 -5.02 6.32
CA VAL A 130 22.32 -5.98 6.99
C VAL A 130 21.47 -5.30 8.07
N GLU A 131 21.94 -4.17 8.62
CA GLU A 131 21.18 -3.38 9.61
C GLU A 131 19.99 -2.65 8.96
N ASP A 132 20.15 -2.08 7.76
CA ASP A 132 19.04 -1.43 7.04
C ASP A 132 17.92 -2.43 6.73
N PHE A 133 18.30 -3.64 6.29
CA PHE A 133 17.33 -4.73 6.11
C PHE A 133 16.65 -5.07 7.42
N LYS A 134 17.41 -5.20 8.50
CA LYS A 134 16.88 -5.58 9.80
C LYS A 134 15.85 -4.56 10.31
N ASP A 135 16.09 -3.27 10.14
CA ASP A 135 15.14 -2.23 10.55
C ASP A 135 13.83 -2.32 9.77
N LEU A 136 13.91 -2.45 8.44
CA LEU A 136 12.72 -2.65 7.59
C LEU A 136 11.99 -3.95 7.94
N PHE A 137 12.73 -5.03 8.17
CA PHE A 137 12.18 -6.33 8.51
C PHE A 137 11.52 -6.34 9.89
N LEU A 138 12.06 -5.60 10.87
CA LEU A 138 11.44 -5.41 12.18
C LEU A 138 10.10 -4.70 12.08
N VAL A 139 9.97 -3.69 11.22
CA VAL A 139 8.67 -3.04 10.95
C VAL A 139 7.68 -4.05 10.38
N GLN A 140 8.08 -4.86 9.40
CA GLN A 140 7.20 -5.89 8.84
C GLN A 140 6.78 -6.94 9.90
N ILE A 141 7.70 -7.39 10.75
CA ILE A 141 7.38 -8.34 11.83
C ILE A 141 6.35 -7.74 12.79
N LYS A 142 6.48 -6.46 13.15
CA LYS A 142 5.51 -5.78 14.02
C LYS A 142 4.12 -5.72 13.38
N ARG A 143 4.03 -5.39 12.10
CA ARG A 143 2.77 -5.39 11.33
C ARG A 143 2.14 -6.78 11.31
N ASP A 144 2.92 -7.81 11.03
CA ASP A 144 2.45 -9.20 11.03
C ASP A 144 1.94 -9.65 12.41
N ILE A 145 2.65 -9.27 13.48
CA ILE A 145 2.22 -9.54 14.86
C ILE A 145 0.91 -8.83 15.15
N PHE A 146 0.82 -7.53 14.86
CA PHE A 146 -0.38 -6.72 15.08
C PHE A 146 -1.59 -7.30 14.37
N LEU A 147 -1.48 -7.54 13.06
CA LEU A 147 -2.58 -8.06 12.26
C LEU A 147 -3.02 -9.44 12.77
N ARG A 148 -2.08 -10.32 13.13
CA ARG A 148 -2.42 -11.65 13.65
C ARG A 148 -3.14 -11.59 14.99
N GLU A 149 -2.69 -10.73 15.90
CA GLU A 149 -3.19 -10.70 17.28
C GLU A 149 -4.48 -9.89 17.41
N ASN A 150 -4.59 -8.76 16.70
CA ASN A 150 -5.69 -7.82 16.86
C ASN A 150 -6.77 -7.93 15.78
N VAL A 151 -6.39 -8.30 14.55
CA VAL A 151 -7.30 -8.25 13.40
C VAL A 151 -7.78 -9.65 13.01
N ILE A 152 -6.87 -10.63 12.95
CA ILE A 152 -7.11 -11.96 12.36
C ILE A 152 -7.38 -13.05 13.41
N SER A 153 -7.17 -12.77 14.70
CA SER A 153 -7.17 -13.77 15.78
C SER A 153 -8.47 -14.58 15.92
N ASN A 154 -9.59 -14.04 15.44
CA ASN A 154 -10.91 -14.66 15.54
C ASN A 154 -11.37 -15.38 14.25
N ILE A 155 -10.51 -15.51 13.24
CA ILE A 155 -10.87 -16.21 12.00
C ILE A 155 -10.90 -17.72 12.24
N SER A 156 -12.04 -18.32 11.92
CA SER A 156 -12.21 -19.76 11.87
C SER A 156 -12.88 -20.17 10.57
N VAL A 157 -12.56 -21.38 10.10
CA VAL A 157 -13.19 -22.00 8.94
C VAL A 157 -13.99 -23.20 9.43
N SER A 158 -15.29 -23.18 9.19
CA SER A 158 -16.19 -24.26 9.59
C SER A 158 -16.20 -25.38 8.55
N GLU A 159 -16.58 -26.59 8.98
CA GLU A 159 -16.77 -27.74 8.07
C GLU A 159 -17.84 -27.48 7.00
N GLU A 160 -18.86 -26.70 7.35
CA GLU A 160 -19.94 -26.30 6.44
C GLU A 160 -19.40 -25.45 5.30
N GLU A 161 -18.55 -24.47 5.60
CA GLU A 161 -17.91 -23.62 4.58
C GLU A 161 -17.00 -24.42 3.65
N ILE A 162 -16.24 -25.39 4.19
CA ILE A 162 -15.39 -26.27 3.37
C ILE A 162 -16.25 -27.11 2.43
N THR A 163 -17.36 -27.66 2.93
CA THR A 163 -18.28 -28.50 2.14
C THR A 163 -18.96 -27.66 1.05
N MET A 164 -19.48 -26.49 1.40
CA MET A 164 -20.12 -25.56 0.49
C MET A 164 -19.15 -25.11 -0.62
N PHE A 165 -17.93 -24.70 -0.26
CA PHE A 165 -16.92 -24.30 -1.23
C PHE A 165 -16.54 -25.44 -2.18
N TYR A 166 -16.43 -26.68 -1.69
CA TYR A 166 -16.19 -27.85 -2.52
C TYR A 166 -17.32 -28.11 -3.50
N ASP A 167 -18.58 -28.05 -3.04
CA ASP A 167 -19.76 -28.34 -3.84
C ASP A 167 -19.97 -27.27 -4.94
N GLU A 168 -19.76 -25.99 -4.61
CA GLU A 168 -19.84 -24.87 -5.57
C GLU A 168 -18.72 -24.91 -6.62
N ASN A 169 -17.56 -25.48 -6.28
CA ASN A 169 -16.37 -25.51 -7.13
C ASN A 169 -15.99 -26.94 -7.57
N ILE A 170 -16.95 -27.87 -7.62
CA ILE A 170 -16.67 -29.30 -7.85
C ILE A 170 -15.93 -29.56 -9.16
N GLU A 171 -16.11 -28.70 -10.16
CA GLU A 171 -15.41 -28.76 -11.45
C GLU A 171 -13.90 -28.52 -11.31
N LEU A 172 -13.46 -27.71 -10.34
CA LEU A 172 -12.04 -27.45 -10.06
C LEU A 172 -11.36 -28.65 -9.38
N PHE A 173 -12.15 -29.57 -8.80
CA PHE A 173 -11.67 -30.67 -7.97
C PHE A 173 -11.89 -32.06 -8.59
N GLN A 174 -12.10 -32.12 -9.91
CA GLN A 174 -12.33 -33.39 -10.62
C GLN A 174 -11.25 -34.43 -10.29
N GLY A 175 -11.68 -35.60 -9.80
CA GLY A 175 -10.80 -36.72 -9.45
C GLY A 175 -10.24 -36.68 -8.02
N TYR A 176 -10.53 -35.64 -7.25
CA TYR A 176 -10.22 -35.56 -5.83
C TYR A 176 -11.49 -35.75 -5.00
N ASN A 177 -11.36 -36.35 -3.81
CA ASN A 177 -12.45 -36.36 -2.84
C ASN A 177 -12.23 -35.28 -1.79
N LEU A 178 -13.30 -34.76 -1.18
CA LEU A 178 -13.24 -33.70 -0.18
C LEU A 178 -12.20 -33.98 0.91
N SER A 179 -12.17 -35.19 1.47
CA SER A 179 -11.21 -35.58 2.52
C SER A 179 -9.74 -35.38 2.11
N SER A 180 -9.40 -35.68 0.85
CA SER A 180 -8.02 -35.56 0.33
C SER A 180 -7.56 -34.10 0.12
N ILE A 181 -8.50 -33.18 -0.09
CA ILE A 181 -8.18 -31.77 -0.40
C ILE A 181 -8.71 -30.79 0.63
N LYS A 182 -9.36 -31.26 1.70
CA LYS A 182 -9.96 -30.43 2.75
C LYS A 182 -9.01 -29.35 3.27
N HIS A 183 -7.76 -29.72 3.60
CA HIS A 183 -6.76 -28.75 4.10
C HIS A 183 -6.40 -27.65 3.09
N LEU A 184 -6.50 -27.92 1.77
CA LEU A 184 -6.26 -26.92 0.74
C LEU A 184 -7.43 -25.95 0.65
N ILE A 185 -8.66 -26.47 0.69
CA ILE A 185 -9.88 -25.67 0.69
C ILE A 185 -9.95 -24.81 1.95
N GLU A 186 -9.68 -25.40 3.11
CA GLU A 186 -9.60 -24.70 4.39
C GLU A 186 -8.59 -23.55 4.34
N SER A 187 -7.38 -23.80 3.81
CA SER A 187 -6.36 -22.77 3.64
C SER A 187 -6.79 -21.66 2.68
N GLU A 188 -7.53 -21.98 1.62
CA GLU A 188 -8.02 -20.99 0.65
C GLU A 188 -9.12 -20.12 1.28
N ILE A 189 -10.10 -20.73 1.94
CA ILE A 189 -11.18 -20.02 2.65
C ILE A 189 -10.61 -19.13 3.75
N PHE A 190 -9.65 -19.66 4.52
CA PHE A 190 -8.96 -18.88 5.53
C PHE A 190 -8.26 -17.66 4.92
N GLY A 191 -7.58 -17.83 3.78
CA GLY A 191 -6.94 -16.73 3.06
C GLY A 191 -7.91 -15.70 2.51
N MET A 192 -9.10 -16.12 2.02
CA MET A 192 -10.16 -15.20 1.61
C MET A 192 -10.67 -14.37 2.80
N LYS A 193 -11.04 -15.03 3.90
CA LYS A 193 -11.50 -14.35 5.12
C LYS A 193 -10.47 -13.39 5.69
N GLN A 194 -9.19 -13.76 5.66
CA GLN A 194 -8.11 -12.88 6.07
C GLN A 194 -8.08 -11.59 5.24
N ARG A 195 -8.14 -11.69 3.92
CA ARG A 195 -8.18 -10.52 3.03
C ARG A 195 -9.39 -9.64 3.33
N ASP A 196 -10.57 -10.24 3.46
CA ASP A 196 -11.81 -9.49 3.72
C ASP A 196 -11.75 -8.73 5.05
N ILE A 197 -11.27 -9.38 6.11
CA ILE A 197 -11.16 -8.75 7.43
C ILE A 197 -10.09 -7.65 7.44
N ILE A 198 -8.95 -7.86 6.78
CA ILE A 198 -7.91 -6.82 6.66
C ILE A 198 -8.45 -5.62 5.86
N ASN A 199 -9.16 -5.86 4.76
CA ASN A 199 -9.75 -4.79 3.96
C ASN A 199 -10.78 -3.99 4.77
N ASN A 200 -11.68 -4.68 5.49
CA ASN A 200 -12.65 -4.01 6.37
C ASN A 200 -11.94 -3.19 7.46
N TYR A 201 -10.90 -3.75 8.08
CA TYR A 201 -10.11 -3.03 9.08
C TYR A 201 -9.42 -1.79 8.48
N PHE A 202 -8.90 -1.89 7.26
CA PHE A 202 -8.34 -0.73 6.56
C PHE A 202 -9.39 0.35 6.29
N GLU A 203 -10.59 -0.04 5.83
CA GLU A 203 -11.70 0.90 5.65
C GLU A 203 -12.10 1.58 6.96
N GLU A 204 -12.12 0.85 8.08
CA GLU A 204 -12.35 1.42 9.41
C GLU A 204 -11.26 2.44 9.78
N LEU A 205 -9.98 2.11 9.56
CA LEU A 205 -8.88 3.05 9.80
C LEU A 205 -9.01 4.31 8.95
N ILE A 206 -9.34 4.18 7.67
CA ILE A 206 -9.58 5.32 6.77
C ILE A 206 -10.73 6.19 7.29
N GLN A 207 -11.84 5.58 7.72
CA GLN A 207 -13.01 6.31 8.20
C GLN A 207 -12.75 7.09 9.50
N LEU A 208 -11.81 6.62 10.31
CA LEU A 208 -11.42 7.28 11.56
C LEU A 208 -10.29 8.30 11.35
N ALA A 209 -9.48 8.10 10.31
CA ALA A 209 -8.33 8.94 10.03
C ALA A 209 -8.72 10.30 9.43
N ASN A 210 -7.93 11.31 9.77
CA ASN A 210 -7.90 12.58 9.09
C ASN A 210 -6.78 12.58 8.05
N PHE A 211 -7.10 12.61 6.77
CA PHE A 211 -6.10 12.66 5.72
C PHE A 211 -6.52 13.56 4.55
N GLU A 212 -5.51 14.13 3.90
CA GLU A 212 -5.65 14.99 2.73
C GLU A 212 -4.85 14.35 1.58
N ILE A 213 -5.46 14.21 0.39
CA ILE A 213 -4.77 13.66 -0.79
C ILE A 213 -4.67 14.74 -1.85
N TYR A 214 -3.45 15.00 -2.28
CA TYR A 214 -3.10 15.97 -3.31
C TYR A 214 -2.89 15.21 -4.63
N LEU A 215 -3.92 15.18 -5.48
CA LEU A 215 -3.81 14.56 -6.81
C LEU A 215 -3.24 15.58 -7.81
N PHE A 216 -2.09 15.26 -8.39
CA PHE A 216 -1.51 16.03 -9.48
C PHE A 216 -1.80 15.29 -10.77
N GLU A 217 -2.81 15.73 -11.51
CA GLU A 217 -2.98 15.28 -12.90
C GLU A 217 -2.07 16.10 -13.79
N ASP A 218 -1.23 15.41 -14.58
CA ASP A 218 -0.38 15.99 -15.63
C ASP A 218 -1.24 16.58 -16.76
N ALA A 219 -1.96 17.66 -16.48
CA ALA A 219 -2.73 18.40 -17.44
C ALA A 219 -1.94 19.63 -17.90
N CYS A 220 -0.86 19.40 -18.65
CA CYS A 220 -0.19 20.37 -19.53
C CYS A 220 -0.30 21.87 -19.13
N SER A 221 -0.02 22.23 -17.88
CA SER A 221 0.14 23.60 -17.36
C SER A 221 0.31 23.48 -15.85
N ASN A 222 0.99 24.43 -15.22
CA ASN A 222 1.35 24.43 -13.79
C ASN A 222 0.14 24.57 -12.82
N GLN A 223 -0.99 23.91 -13.09
CA GLN A 223 -2.18 23.95 -12.24
C GLN A 223 -2.21 22.77 -11.29
N ARG A 224 -2.31 23.06 -9.99
CA ARG A 224 -2.50 22.08 -8.93
C ARG A 224 -4.00 21.95 -8.67
N THR A 225 -4.54 20.75 -8.83
CA THR A 225 -5.92 20.47 -8.41
C THR A 225 -5.86 19.85 -7.02
N ILE A 226 -6.24 20.62 -6.00
CA ILE A 226 -6.29 20.11 -4.63
C ILE A 226 -7.67 19.50 -4.42
N TYR A 227 -7.72 18.19 -4.14
CA TYR A 227 -8.96 17.52 -3.78
C TYR A 227 -9.03 17.40 -2.26
N TYR A 228 -10.03 18.05 -1.66
CA TYR A 228 -10.34 17.84 -0.24
C TYR A 228 -11.30 16.66 -0.15
N TYR A 229 -10.94 15.66 0.64
CA TYR A 229 -11.79 14.50 0.92
C TYR A 229 -12.26 14.60 2.37
N GLU A 230 -13.57 14.64 2.56
CA GLU A 230 -14.20 14.64 3.89
C GLU A 230 -15.10 13.40 3.96
N ASN A 231 -14.89 12.55 4.98
CA ASN A 231 -15.43 11.20 5.08
C ASN A 231 -16.93 11.07 4.70
N SER A 232 -17.26 10.21 3.72
CA SER A 232 -18.61 9.60 3.62
C SER A 232 -18.59 8.20 3.03
N THR A 233 -19.56 7.39 3.46
CA THR A 233 -19.73 5.96 3.24
C THR A 233 -20.74 5.64 2.12
N ASP A 234 -20.47 6.04 0.87
CA ASP A 234 -21.27 5.56 -0.27
C ASP A 234 -20.41 4.58 -1.09
N VAL A 235 -20.71 3.29 -0.96
CA VAL A 235 -19.93 2.16 -1.49
C VAL A 235 -20.80 1.44 -2.52
N ASP A 236 -20.67 1.81 -3.78
CA ASP A 236 -21.19 1.07 -4.93
C ASP A 236 -20.14 1.17 -6.07
N ASN A 237 -19.11 0.30 -6.03
CA ASN A 237 -18.41 -0.29 -7.19
C ASN A 237 -17.05 -0.92 -6.78
N ASP A 238 -16.72 -2.04 -7.44
CA ASP A 238 -15.53 -2.89 -7.22
C ASP A 238 -14.17 -2.23 -7.55
N ASP A 239 -14.15 -0.93 -7.85
CA ASP A 239 -12.95 -0.09 -7.99
C ASP A 239 -12.87 0.89 -6.80
N VAL A 240 -12.82 0.36 -5.58
CA VAL A 240 -13.06 1.12 -4.35
C VAL A 240 -12.05 2.27 -4.19
N LEU A 241 -12.52 3.44 -4.56
CA LEU A 241 -12.21 4.73 -3.99
C LEU A 241 -13.38 5.02 -3.04
N LEU A 242 -13.12 5.13 -1.74
CA LEU A 242 -14.00 5.88 -0.85
C LEU A 242 -13.86 7.35 -1.24
N VAL A 243 -14.62 7.77 -2.27
CA VAL A 243 -14.63 9.16 -2.75
C VAL A 243 -15.96 9.77 -2.41
N ARG A 244 -15.95 10.65 -1.41
CA ARG A 244 -16.88 11.76 -1.41
C ARG A 244 -16.25 12.93 -2.16
N LYS A 245 -16.92 13.34 -3.23
CA LYS A 245 -16.74 14.68 -3.80
C LYS A 245 -17.16 15.70 -2.73
N THR A 246 -16.23 16.47 -2.18
CA THR A 246 -16.62 17.65 -1.38
C THR A 246 -17.34 18.66 -2.29
N ASP A 247 -18.19 19.52 -1.71
CA ASP A 247 -19.03 20.53 -2.41
C ASP A 247 -18.23 21.62 -3.17
N TYR A 248 -16.94 21.37 -3.44
CA TYR A 248 -16.03 22.26 -4.17
C TYR A 248 -15.75 21.65 -5.53
N ASP A 249 -16.47 22.11 -6.56
CA ASP A 249 -16.06 21.93 -7.94
C ASP A 249 -14.92 22.91 -8.24
N LEU A 250 -13.67 22.43 -8.27
CA LEU A 250 -12.60 23.20 -8.90
C LEU A 250 -12.83 23.17 -10.41
N VAL A 251 -13.37 24.27 -10.94
CA VAL A 251 -13.56 24.44 -12.38
C VAL A 251 -12.22 24.90 -12.97
N SER A 252 -11.53 23.98 -13.64
CA SER A 252 -10.38 24.31 -14.48
C SER A 252 -10.88 25.04 -15.74
N PHE A 253 -10.46 26.29 -15.94
CA PHE A 253 -10.65 27.01 -17.19
C PHE A 253 -9.37 26.91 -18.01
N CYS A 254 -9.36 26.01 -19.00
CA CYS A 254 -8.32 26.00 -20.03
C CYS A 254 -8.73 26.95 -21.15
N HIS A 255 -8.57 28.27 -21.04
CA HIS A 255 -8.50 29.14 -22.21
C HIS A 255 -7.47 30.24 -21.98
N GLY A 256 -6.65 30.48 -23.00
CA GLY A 256 -5.47 31.33 -22.95
C GLY A 256 -5.75 32.75 -22.44
N ASP A 257 -4.76 33.23 -21.70
CA ASP A 257 -4.57 34.56 -21.14
C ASP A 257 -5.10 34.78 -19.71
N VAL A 258 -4.11 34.70 -18.80
CA VAL A 258 -4.07 35.04 -17.35
C VAL A 258 -4.67 34.00 -16.38
N PRO A 259 -3.86 33.44 -15.44
CA PRO A 259 -4.37 32.56 -14.40
C PRO A 259 -5.04 33.40 -13.30
N THR A 260 -6.33 33.17 -13.06
CA THR A 260 -7.00 33.60 -11.82
C THR A 260 -7.51 32.37 -11.09
N ASN A 261 -7.05 32.18 -9.86
CA ASN A 261 -7.49 31.06 -9.02
C ASN A 261 -8.93 31.32 -8.55
N SER A 262 -9.81 30.32 -8.69
CA SER A 262 -11.21 30.42 -8.30
C SER A 262 -11.58 29.25 -7.40
N ILE A 263 -12.19 29.51 -6.24
CA ILE A 263 -12.82 28.46 -5.41
C ILE A 263 -14.33 28.58 -5.61
N VAL A 264 -14.99 27.50 -6.01
CA VAL A 264 -16.46 27.48 -6.19
C VAL A 264 -17.10 26.86 -4.95
N LYS A 265 -17.87 27.66 -4.21
CA LYS A 265 -18.81 27.17 -3.19
C LYS A 265 -20.23 27.39 -3.71
N LYS A 266 -20.99 26.31 -3.83
CA LYS A 266 -22.41 26.23 -4.26
C LYS A 266 -23.09 27.59 -4.50
N GLY A 267 -22.96 28.12 -5.71
CA GLY A 267 -23.71 29.27 -6.22
C GLY A 267 -23.18 30.68 -5.92
N ILE A 268 -22.00 30.82 -5.30
CA ILE A 268 -21.34 32.12 -5.11
C ILE A 268 -19.96 32.07 -5.77
N TYR A 269 -19.75 32.95 -6.75
CA TYR A 269 -18.44 33.18 -7.36
C TYR A 269 -17.70 34.21 -6.50
N GLU A 270 -16.60 33.82 -5.87
CA GLU A 270 -15.62 34.76 -5.34
C GLU A 270 -14.33 34.63 -6.16
N GLU A 271 -13.99 35.72 -6.83
CA GLU A 271 -12.71 35.88 -7.51
C GLU A 271 -11.63 35.98 -6.44
N ILE A 272 -10.75 34.98 -6.34
CA ILE A 272 -9.58 35.07 -5.47
C ILE A 272 -8.49 35.63 -6.36
N GLY A 273 -8.17 36.91 -6.17
CA GLY A 273 -7.04 37.56 -6.84
C GLY A 273 -5.74 36.80 -6.60
N ASP A 274 -4.69 37.17 -7.35
CA ASP A 274 -3.39 36.50 -7.35
C ASP A 274 -2.95 36.02 -5.95
N ILE A 275 -2.87 34.69 -5.79
CA ILE A 275 -2.52 34.05 -4.52
C ILE A 275 -1.00 33.96 -4.46
N GLU A 276 -0.36 34.90 -3.76
CA GLU A 276 1.08 34.85 -3.51
C GLU A 276 1.46 33.88 -2.36
N ASN A 277 0.50 33.50 -1.51
CA ASN A 277 0.75 32.64 -0.35
C ASN A 277 -0.43 31.70 -0.05
N ILE A 278 -0.18 30.40 -0.11
CA ILE A 278 -1.19 29.35 0.13
C ILE A 278 -1.59 29.23 1.61
N ASP A 279 -0.70 29.58 2.54
CA ASP A 279 -0.97 29.54 3.99
C ASP A 279 -2.06 30.56 4.38
N GLU A 280 -2.10 31.70 3.70
CA GLU A 280 -3.08 32.77 3.95
C GLU A 280 -4.49 32.37 3.47
N VAL A 281 -4.55 31.56 2.41
CA VAL A 281 -5.81 30.99 1.91
C VAL A 281 -6.30 29.90 2.86
N ILE A 282 -5.41 29.02 3.32
CA ILE A 282 -5.76 27.98 4.29
C ILE A 282 -6.28 28.60 5.59
N GLU A 283 -5.66 29.68 6.09
CA GLU A 283 -6.10 30.35 7.33
C GLU A 283 -7.41 31.14 7.16
N LYS A 284 -7.71 31.65 5.96
CA LYS A 284 -8.99 32.33 5.66
C LYS A 284 -10.19 31.37 5.62
N TYR A 285 -9.96 30.09 5.31
CA TYR A 285 -11.03 29.11 5.08
C TYR A 285 -11.07 27.97 6.12
N LYS A 286 -10.22 28.00 7.14
CA LYS A 286 -10.45 27.31 8.43
C LYS A 286 -11.58 27.99 9.22
#